data_AF-A0A183H8F8-F1
#
_entry.id   AF-A0A183H8F8-F1
#
_cell.length_a   1.000
_cell.length_b   1.000
_cell.length_c   1.000
_cell.angle_alpha   90.00
_cell.angle_beta   90.00
_cell.angle_gamma   90.00
#
_symmetry.space_group_name_H-M   'P 1'
#
loop_
_entity.id
_entity.type
_entity.pdbx_description
1 polymer ?
#
loop_
_entity_poly.entity_id
_entity_poly.type
_entity_poly.pdbx_seq_one_letter_code
_entity_poly.pdbx_strand_id
1 'polypeptide(L)'
;MHQHLLAIPARANKAVQFGTVANYFNALKRSTKREAPVLDGDFFPYMDNAFNRAPFWTGFYNHRAYFKRFQRIIQREVRLADLLSVATREYPNNDMKMARRNLALSIHHDAITGTSKRRVMDDYSLRLRSALHTTLREQERLLNISDETFTTMLVNVSVKTKGMYLPHRTLSFADGIERYKIQIVNQKAFSTMELIKLNIFSPFVTVTHDGELLTTQVVPLLNEVNLFEFLYNDGSMETNFGFYFNQVADFGGAYTMVSELPFQNINNGNQLPAIVVQGPIYSSIWQQLSPQLAYSITVINSTDDSARSFQIDVFTDVSSMPGHTFFMNLNTSVRSGAYFYTDVNGLYLIERKRDRKMKFEANIYPMVTETMIEDDKLRCTILAAQSTGVTSKRGVLTLMIDREMHNDDGKGLGYYEASESHPSHLKYRIIFESKVSQKNNFNSGRKMVRKKESKNGSLPVNTSTLYHSQLVQQNLEELLYPAALFSSPNTNSTGDSTFCHTNLSLHSFH
;
A
#
# COMPACT_ATOMS: atom_id res chain seq x y z
N MET A 1 -19.76 46.34 -14.07
CA MET A 1 -18.61 46.35 -13.13
C MET A 1 -17.28 46.72 -13.79
N HIS A 2 -16.88 46.11 -14.91
CA HIS A 2 -15.55 46.32 -15.53
C HIS A 2 -15.30 47.73 -16.11
N GLN A 3 -16.33 48.37 -16.67
CA GLN A 3 -16.23 49.75 -17.18
C GLN A 3 -16.00 50.80 -16.08
N HIS A 4 -16.34 50.50 -14.82
CA HIS A 4 -16.17 51.43 -13.70
C HIS A 4 -14.73 51.43 -13.15
N LEU A 5 -14.00 50.31 -13.29
CA LEU A 5 -12.60 50.19 -12.87
C LEU A 5 -11.62 50.84 -13.87
N LEU A 6 -11.98 50.86 -15.17
CA LEU A 6 -11.23 51.60 -16.20
C LEU A 6 -11.45 53.11 -16.15
N ALA A 7 -12.48 53.56 -15.41
CA ALA A 7 -12.80 54.96 -15.17
C ALA A 7 -12.24 55.48 -13.82
N ILE A 8 -11.38 54.71 -13.13
CA ILE A 8 -10.68 55.22 -11.95
C ILE A 8 -9.71 56.32 -12.42
N PRO A 9 -9.83 57.55 -11.90
CA PRO A 9 -9.01 58.68 -12.35
C PRO A 9 -7.52 58.40 -12.11
N ALA A 10 -6.67 59.08 -12.89
CA ALA A 10 -5.20 59.01 -12.94
C ALA A 10 -4.44 59.18 -11.59
N ARG A 11 -5.13 59.20 -10.44
CA ARG A 11 -4.56 59.20 -9.09
C ARG A 11 -4.15 57.82 -8.57
N ALA A 12 -4.58 56.73 -9.20
CA ALA A 12 -4.12 55.38 -8.86
C ALA A 12 -3.16 54.86 -9.94
N ASN A 13 -1.86 54.75 -9.63
CA ASN A 13 -0.83 54.13 -10.49
C ASN A 13 -1.02 52.60 -10.62
N LYS A 14 -2.21 52.13 -11.00
CA LYS A 14 -2.55 50.71 -11.11
C LYS A 14 -3.31 50.44 -12.41
N ALA A 15 -2.82 49.50 -13.20
CA ALA A 15 -3.53 48.94 -14.35
C ALA A 15 -4.11 47.57 -13.97
N VAL A 16 -5.42 47.38 -14.21
CA VAL A 16 -6.13 46.13 -13.92
C VAL A 16 -6.68 45.57 -15.24
N GLN A 17 -6.39 44.29 -15.49
CA GLN A 17 -6.85 43.58 -16.69
C GLN A 17 -7.11 42.11 -16.36
N PHE A 18 -7.96 41.46 -17.15
CA PHE A 18 -8.01 40.00 -17.16
C PHE A 18 -6.67 39.42 -17.64
N GLY A 19 -6.30 38.28 -17.07
CA GLY A 19 -5.08 37.57 -17.45
C GLY A 19 -5.16 36.12 -17.04
N THR A 20 -4.32 35.31 -17.68
CA THR A 20 -4.10 33.92 -17.33
C THR A 20 -2.97 33.80 -16.29
N VAL A 21 -2.85 32.64 -15.64
CA VAL A 21 -1.69 32.31 -14.79
C VAL A 21 -0.37 32.50 -15.56
N ALA A 22 -0.36 32.16 -16.85
CA ALA A 22 0.81 32.38 -17.72
C ALA A 22 1.11 33.87 -17.92
N ASN A 23 0.10 34.74 -18.07
CA ASN A 23 0.32 36.18 -18.17
C ASN A 23 0.96 36.74 -16.88
N TYR A 24 0.51 36.28 -15.72
CA TYR A 24 1.11 36.66 -14.43
C TYR A 24 2.60 36.28 -14.35
N PHE A 25 2.95 35.02 -14.62
CA PHE A 25 4.35 34.58 -14.54
C PHE A 25 5.24 35.21 -15.61
N ASN A 26 4.71 35.48 -16.81
CA ASN A 26 5.42 36.21 -17.84
C ASN A 26 5.69 37.67 -17.42
N ALA A 27 4.73 38.33 -16.79
CA ALA A 27 4.91 39.68 -16.27
C ALA A 27 5.93 39.70 -15.12
N LEU A 28 5.82 38.74 -14.19
CA LEU A 28 6.75 38.58 -13.06
C LEU A 28 8.19 38.38 -13.55
N LYS A 29 8.42 37.49 -14.52
CA LYS A 29 9.75 37.24 -15.09
C LYS A 29 10.36 38.48 -15.74
N ARG A 30 9.54 39.35 -16.35
CA ARG A 30 9.98 40.61 -16.98
C ARG A 30 10.25 41.72 -15.97
N SER A 31 9.51 41.76 -14.86
CA SER A 31 9.58 42.85 -13.88
C SER A 31 10.55 42.57 -12.72
N THR A 32 10.86 41.30 -12.46
CA THR A 32 11.66 40.92 -11.29
C THR A 32 13.15 41.03 -11.57
N LYS A 33 13.83 41.94 -10.86
CA LYS A 33 15.31 42.10 -10.88
C LYS A 33 16.04 41.31 -9.78
N ARG A 34 15.29 40.64 -8.89
CA ARG A 34 15.82 39.87 -7.75
C ARG A 34 15.54 38.38 -7.94
N GLU A 35 16.45 37.54 -7.50
CA GLU A 35 16.23 36.09 -7.48
C GLU A 35 15.21 35.71 -6.39
N ALA A 36 14.37 34.72 -6.68
CA ALA A 36 13.45 34.16 -5.70
C ALA A 36 14.22 33.32 -4.66
N PRO A 37 13.79 33.29 -3.39
CA PRO A 37 14.41 32.42 -2.41
C PRO A 37 14.22 30.95 -2.81
N VAL A 38 15.24 30.13 -2.56
CA VAL A 38 15.15 28.67 -2.71
C VAL A 38 14.45 28.11 -1.47
N LEU A 39 13.39 27.33 -1.69
CA LEU A 39 12.65 26.61 -0.65
C LEU A 39 12.75 25.12 -0.93
N ASP A 40 13.07 24.35 0.11
CA ASP A 40 13.23 22.89 0.08
C ASP A 40 12.38 22.25 1.19
N GLY A 41 11.88 21.04 0.94
CA GLY A 41 10.94 20.32 1.79
C GLY A 41 9.54 20.16 1.18
N ASP A 42 8.56 19.90 2.03
CA ASP A 42 7.15 19.78 1.65
C ASP A 42 6.24 20.63 2.54
N PHE A 43 4.94 20.59 2.25
CA PHE A 43 3.91 21.39 2.92
C PHE A 43 2.97 20.53 3.76
N PHE A 44 3.51 19.47 4.38
CA PHE A 44 2.76 18.58 5.26
C PHE A 44 3.17 18.73 6.74
N PRO A 45 2.25 18.49 7.68
CA PRO A 45 0.81 18.39 7.46
C PRO A 45 0.18 19.77 7.21
N TYR A 46 -0.89 19.82 6.42
CA TYR A 46 -1.64 21.06 6.19
C TYR A 46 -2.49 21.42 7.41
N MET A 47 -2.49 22.70 7.75
CA MET A 47 -3.32 23.32 8.78
C MET A 47 -3.93 24.58 8.22
N ASP A 48 -5.26 24.64 8.11
CA ASP A 48 -5.94 25.80 7.52
C ASP A 48 -6.16 26.91 8.54
N ASN A 49 -6.68 26.57 9.73
CA ASN A 49 -6.93 27.53 10.80
C ASN A 49 -6.59 26.93 12.17
N ALA A 50 -5.54 27.46 12.81
CA ALA A 50 -5.08 27.02 14.12
C ALA A 50 -6.11 27.16 15.25
N PHE A 51 -7.11 28.04 15.08
CA PHE A 51 -8.18 28.26 16.06
C PHE A 51 -9.39 27.34 15.85
N ASN A 52 -9.39 26.51 14.81
CA ASN A 52 -10.44 25.51 14.61
C ASN A 52 -10.28 24.34 15.61
N ARG A 53 -11.40 23.70 15.97
CA ARG A 53 -11.42 22.48 16.79
C ARG A 53 -10.68 21.33 16.10
N ALA A 54 -10.75 21.26 14.77
CA ALA A 54 -10.08 20.28 13.93
C ALA A 54 -9.13 20.96 12.92
N PRO A 55 -7.96 21.44 13.35
CA PRO A 55 -7.11 22.30 12.52
C PRO A 55 -6.24 21.53 11.53
N PHE A 56 -5.87 20.28 11.81
CA PHE A 56 -4.94 19.50 11.00
C PHE A 56 -5.65 18.53 10.06
N TRP A 57 -5.30 18.59 8.77
CA TRP A 57 -5.88 17.76 7.73
C TRP A 57 -5.08 16.46 7.59
N THR A 58 -5.13 15.63 8.61
CA THR A 58 -4.39 14.35 8.66
C THR A 58 -5.29 13.12 8.66
N GLY A 59 -6.61 13.31 8.85
CA GLY A 59 -7.59 12.22 8.84
C GLY A 59 -7.70 11.55 7.46
N PHE A 60 -7.60 12.32 6.37
CA PHE A 60 -7.72 11.79 5.01
C PHE A 60 -6.55 10.90 4.58
N TYR A 61 -5.43 10.90 5.33
CA TYR A 61 -4.32 10.01 5.04
C TYR A 61 -4.77 8.54 5.10
N ASN A 62 -5.74 8.20 5.96
CA ASN A 62 -6.25 6.83 6.12
C ASN A 62 -7.79 6.68 6.03
N HIS A 63 -8.55 7.74 5.73
CA HIS A 63 -10.00 7.59 5.54
C HIS A 63 -10.33 6.69 4.33
N ARG A 64 -11.27 5.75 4.50
CA ARG A 64 -11.67 4.74 3.49
C ARG A 64 -10.51 3.86 3.02
N ALA A 65 -9.85 3.18 3.97
CA ALA A 65 -8.67 2.34 3.72
C ALA A 65 -8.89 1.29 2.62
N TYR A 66 -10.07 0.64 2.59
CA TYR A 66 -10.46 -0.27 1.51
C TYR A 66 -10.30 0.36 0.12
N PHE A 67 -10.81 1.58 -0.09
CA PHE A 67 -10.76 2.24 -1.40
C PHE A 67 -9.32 2.54 -1.83
N LYS A 68 -8.47 3.00 -0.90
CA LYS A 68 -7.04 3.23 -1.13
C LYS A 68 -6.33 1.94 -1.55
N ARG A 69 -6.64 0.82 -0.89
CA ARG A 69 -6.12 -0.50 -1.26
C ARG A 69 -6.65 -0.98 -2.61
N PHE A 70 -7.94 -0.79 -2.86
CA PHE A 70 -8.59 -1.18 -4.11
C PHE A 70 -7.95 -0.47 -5.30
N GLN A 71 -7.74 0.85 -5.23
CA GLN A 71 -7.05 1.61 -6.27
C GLN A 71 -5.68 1.00 -6.64
N ARG A 72 -4.88 0.57 -5.66
CA ARG A 72 -3.57 -0.06 -5.89
C ARG A 72 -3.66 -1.39 -6.62
N ILE A 73 -4.72 -2.16 -6.38
CA ILE A 73 -5.00 -3.40 -7.10
C ILE A 73 -5.29 -3.11 -8.58
N ILE A 74 -6.17 -2.14 -8.90
CA ILE A 74 -6.43 -1.76 -10.30
C ILE A 74 -5.16 -1.23 -10.97
N GLN A 75 -4.37 -0.41 -10.27
CA GLN A 75 -3.12 0.12 -10.81
C GLN A 75 -2.16 -1.00 -11.23
N ARG A 76 -2.02 -2.04 -10.41
CA ARG A 76 -1.25 -3.25 -10.74
C ARG A 76 -1.79 -3.94 -11.99
N GLU A 77 -3.11 -4.18 -12.06
CA GLU A 77 -3.68 -4.90 -13.20
C GLU A 77 -3.55 -4.12 -14.51
N VAL A 78 -3.75 -2.80 -14.48
CA VAL A 78 -3.61 -1.95 -15.65
C VAL A 78 -2.16 -1.96 -16.15
N ARG A 79 -1.19 -1.91 -15.22
CA ARG A 79 0.23 -2.07 -15.55
C ARG A 79 0.49 -3.41 -16.24
N LEU A 80 -0.04 -4.51 -15.72
CA LEU A 80 0.16 -5.82 -16.33
C LEU A 80 -0.41 -5.88 -17.75
N ALA A 81 -1.62 -5.36 -17.97
CA ALA A 81 -2.20 -5.31 -19.31
C ALA A 81 -1.32 -4.51 -20.28
N ASP A 82 -0.78 -3.37 -19.84
CA ASP A 82 0.13 -2.55 -20.65
C ASP A 82 1.44 -3.30 -20.98
N LEU A 83 2.01 -4.04 -20.02
CA LEU A 83 3.20 -4.86 -20.24
C LEU A 83 2.93 -6.01 -21.21
N LEU A 84 1.80 -6.72 -21.04
CA LEU A 84 1.38 -7.78 -21.95
C LEU A 84 1.18 -7.25 -23.36
N SER A 85 0.51 -6.10 -23.54
CA SER A 85 0.34 -5.46 -24.85
C SER A 85 1.67 -5.18 -25.56
N VAL A 86 2.70 -4.77 -24.81
CA VAL A 86 4.05 -4.55 -25.37
C VAL A 86 4.69 -5.88 -25.76
N ALA A 87 4.60 -6.90 -24.88
CA ALA A 87 5.19 -8.21 -25.12
C ALA A 87 4.57 -8.93 -26.32
N THR A 88 3.24 -8.85 -26.47
CA THR A 88 2.47 -9.50 -27.53
C THR A 88 2.41 -8.66 -28.81
N ARG A 89 2.80 -7.39 -28.74
CA ARG A 89 2.66 -6.39 -29.82
C ARG A 89 1.20 -6.13 -30.22
N GLU A 90 0.26 -6.43 -29.32
CA GLU A 90 -1.17 -6.19 -29.48
C GLU A 90 -1.59 -4.96 -28.68
N TYR A 91 -1.99 -3.90 -29.37
CA TYR A 91 -2.32 -2.65 -28.71
C TYR A 91 -3.71 -2.70 -28.03
N PRO A 92 -3.84 -2.09 -26.84
CA PRO A 92 -5.08 -2.12 -26.09
C PRO A 92 -6.20 -1.36 -26.81
N ASN A 93 -7.41 -1.90 -26.74
CA ASN A 93 -8.60 -1.31 -27.36
C ASN A 93 -9.11 -0.03 -26.63
N ASN A 94 -10.19 0.57 -27.13
CA ASN A 94 -10.82 1.75 -26.53
C ASN A 94 -11.30 1.53 -25.08
N ASP A 95 -11.62 0.30 -24.69
CA ASP A 95 -12.10 -0.01 -23.34
C ASP A 95 -10.96 0.11 -22.32
N MET A 96 -9.74 -0.31 -22.66
CA MET A 96 -8.56 -0.09 -21.83
C MET A 96 -8.23 1.40 -21.66
N LYS A 97 -8.48 2.23 -22.68
CA LYS A 97 -8.38 3.69 -22.53
C LYS A 97 -9.36 4.23 -21.50
N MET A 98 -10.58 3.67 -21.43
CA MET A 98 -11.56 3.99 -20.40
C MET A 98 -11.15 3.48 -19.02
N ALA A 99 -10.58 2.27 -18.93
CA ALA A 99 -10.04 1.72 -17.68
C ALA A 99 -8.94 2.64 -17.09
N ARG A 100 -7.99 3.09 -17.92
CA ARG A 100 -6.95 4.06 -17.53
C ARG A 100 -7.54 5.39 -17.08
N ARG A 101 -8.58 5.90 -17.76
CA ARG A 101 -9.26 7.15 -17.36
C ARG A 101 -9.99 7.02 -16.02
N ASN A 102 -10.63 5.90 -15.76
CA ASN A 102 -11.28 5.63 -14.49
C ASN A 102 -10.25 5.53 -13.35
N LEU A 103 -9.11 4.87 -13.58
CA LEU A 103 -7.99 4.85 -12.63
C LEU A 103 -7.43 6.27 -12.40
N ALA A 104 -7.24 7.07 -13.45
CA ALA A 104 -6.76 8.45 -13.34
C ALA A 104 -7.76 9.37 -12.64
N LEU A 105 -9.06 9.13 -12.76
CA LEU A 105 -10.06 9.88 -12.01
C LEU A 105 -10.01 9.53 -10.51
N SER A 106 -9.66 8.29 -10.16
CA SER A 106 -9.57 7.85 -8.75
C SER A 106 -8.46 8.52 -7.95
N ILE A 107 -7.48 9.18 -8.60
CA ILE A 107 -6.44 9.98 -7.94
C ILE A 107 -6.84 11.45 -7.72
N HIS A 108 -8.07 11.83 -8.08
CA HIS A 108 -8.64 13.13 -7.69
C HIS A 108 -8.51 13.32 -6.18
N HIS A 109 -8.27 14.56 -5.75
CA HIS A 109 -7.99 14.90 -4.35
C HIS A 109 -9.19 14.77 -3.41
N ASP A 110 -10.39 14.45 -3.92
CA ASP A 110 -11.54 13.99 -3.12
C ASP A 110 -11.91 12.52 -3.35
N ALA A 111 -11.16 11.81 -4.22
CA ALA A 111 -11.34 10.39 -4.48
C ALA A 111 -10.39 9.57 -3.61
N ILE A 112 -9.08 9.61 -3.89
CA ILE A 112 -8.07 8.80 -3.17
C ILE A 112 -7.92 9.20 -1.69
N THR A 113 -8.27 10.44 -1.35
CA THR A 113 -8.34 10.95 0.03
C THR A 113 -9.56 10.43 0.78
N GLY A 114 -10.57 9.93 0.07
CA GLY A 114 -11.85 9.49 0.61
C GLY A 114 -12.79 10.64 1.00
N THR A 115 -12.50 11.88 0.60
CA THR A 115 -13.21 13.08 1.06
C THR A 115 -14.38 13.52 0.17
N SER A 116 -14.96 12.58 -0.58
CA SER A 116 -16.23 12.80 -1.28
C SER A 116 -17.40 12.22 -0.49
N LYS A 117 -18.62 12.71 -0.78
CA LYS A 117 -19.85 12.12 -0.26
C LYS A 117 -19.95 10.64 -0.64
N ARG A 118 -20.62 9.83 0.19
CA ARG A 118 -20.87 8.39 -0.01
C ARG A 118 -21.26 8.04 -1.45
N ARG A 119 -22.29 8.68 -2.00
CA ARG A 119 -22.78 8.44 -3.37
C ARG A 119 -21.74 8.70 -4.48
N VAL A 120 -20.79 9.59 -4.23
CA VAL A 120 -19.70 9.91 -5.17
C VAL A 120 -18.58 8.87 -5.04
N MET A 121 -18.30 8.42 -3.81
CA MET A 121 -17.39 7.30 -3.57
C MET A 121 -17.95 5.98 -4.12
N ASP A 122 -19.26 5.78 -4.10
CA ASP A 122 -19.95 4.68 -4.80
C ASP A 122 -19.68 4.74 -6.32
N ASP A 123 -19.76 5.93 -6.93
CA ASP A 123 -19.46 6.12 -8.37
C ASP A 123 -17.98 5.85 -8.67
N TYR A 124 -17.04 6.37 -7.87
CA TYR A 124 -15.62 6.03 -8.03
C TYR A 124 -15.38 4.51 -7.91
N SER A 125 -16.02 3.86 -6.95
CA SER A 125 -15.91 2.42 -6.75
C SER A 125 -16.47 1.65 -7.94
N LEU A 126 -17.62 2.05 -8.48
CA LEU A 126 -18.22 1.47 -9.68
C LEU A 126 -17.30 1.60 -10.90
N ARG A 127 -16.69 2.77 -11.09
CA ARG A 127 -15.73 3.03 -12.18
C ARG A 127 -14.47 2.17 -12.05
N LEU A 128 -13.91 2.06 -10.86
CA LEU A 128 -12.73 1.22 -10.60
C LEU A 128 -13.05 -0.26 -10.82
N ARG A 129 -14.24 -0.72 -10.45
CA ARG A 129 -14.68 -2.09 -10.75
C ARG A 129 -14.81 -2.35 -12.25
N SER A 130 -15.42 -1.42 -12.97
CA SER A 130 -15.53 -1.50 -14.44
C SER A 130 -14.14 -1.52 -15.08
N ALA A 131 -13.20 -0.71 -14.57
CA ALA A 131 -11.81 -0.72 -15.00
C ALA A 131 -11.14 -2.07 -14.74
N LEU A 132 -11.29 -2.64 -13.53
CA LEU A 132 -10.75 -3.94 -13.19
C LEU A 132 -11.29 -5.03 -14.11
N HIS A 133 -12.60 -5.12 -14.27
CA HIS A 133 -13.25 -6.11 -15.15
C HIS A 133 -12.76 -6.02 -16.59
N THR A 134 -12.67 -4.82 -17.13
CA THR A 134 -12.14 -4.57 -18.49
C THR A 134 -10.69 -5.01 -18.60
N THR A 135 -9.88 -4.70 -17.59
CA THR A 135 -8.45 -5.00 -17.56
C THR A 135 -8.20 -6.50 -17.48
N LEU A 136 -8.90 -7.22 -16.61
CA LEU A 136 -8.75 -8.68 -16.49
C LEU A 136 -9.14 -9.40 -17.80
N ARG A 137 -10.21 -8.96 -18.47
CA ARG A 137 -10.58 -9.49 -19.79
C ARG A 137 -9.52 -9.23 -20.85
N GLU A 138 -8.91 -8.06 -20.83
CA GLU A 138 -7.84 -7.73 -21.77
C GLU A 138 -6.59 -8.57 -21.50
N GLN A 139 -6.22 -8.80 -20.23
CA GLN A 139 -5.12 -9.70 -19.88
C GLN A 139 -5.37 -11.13 -20.40
N GLU A 140 -6.59 -11.66 -20.22
CA GLU A 140 -6.98 -12.97 -20.75
C GLU A 140 -6.90 -13.01 -22.28
N ARG A 141 -7.39 -11.97 -22.96
CA ARG A 141 -7.29 -11.85 -24.43
C ARG A 141 -5.83 -11.85 -24.91
N LEU A 142 -4.96 -11.08 -24.24
CA LEU A 142 -3.55 -10.94 -24.60
C LEU A 142 -2.76 -12.24 -24.32
N LEU A 143 -3.19 -13.06 -23.37
CA LEU A 143 -2.53 -14.32 -23.03
C LEU A 143 -3.02 -15.53 -23.84
N ASN A 144 -4.21 -15.47 -24.44
CA ASN A 144 -4.77 -16.53 -25.30
C ASN A 144 -4.09 -16.60 -26.69
N ILE A 145 -2.75 -16.47 -26.74
CA ILE A 145 -1.94 -16.63 -27.96
C ILE A 145 -1.62 -18.11 -28.23
N SER A 146 -1.78 -18.98 -27.23
CA SER A 146 -1.87 -20.43 -27.39
C SER A 146 -3.34 -20.87 -27.57
N ASP A 147 -3.60 -22.02 -28.19
CA ASP A 147 -4.94 -22.67 -28.33
C ASP A 147 -5.63 -23.04 -26.98
N GLU A 148 -5.18 -22.45 -25.87
CA GLU A 148 -5.65 -22.68 -24.51
C GLU A 148 -6.38 -21.44 -23.99
N THR A 149 -7.45 -21.64 -23.22
CA THR A 149 -8.21 -20.54 -22.62
C THR A 149 -7.76 -20.30 -21.18
N PHE A 150 -7.06 -19.20 -20.93
CA PHE A 150 -6.63 -18.81 -19.61
C PHE A 150 -7.67 -17.93 -18.89
N THR A 151 -7.78 -18.12 -17.58
CA THR A 151 -8.60 -17.27 -16.70
C THR A 151 -7.72 -16.69 -15.60
N THR A 152 -7.86 -15.39 -15.35
CA THR A 152 -7.05 -14.67 -14.37
C THR A 152 -7.34 -15.14 -12.95
N MET A 153 -6.29 -15.27 -12.14
CA MET A 153 -6.37 -15.60 -10.72
C MET A 153 -5.94 -14.40 -9.90
N LEU A 154 -6.89 -13.75 -9.22
CA LEU A 154 -6.56 -12.78 -8.18
C LEU A 154 -6.10 -13.52 -6.92
N VAL A 155 -4.79 -13.77 -6.85
CA VAL A 155 -4.17 -14.50 -5.76
C VAL A 155 -3.84 -13.56 -4.60
N ASN A 156 -4.08 -14.03 -3.37
CA ASN A 156 -3.83 -13.30 -2.12
C ASN A 156 -4.57 -11.95 -2.00
N VAL A 157 -5.60 -11.70 -2.81
CA VAL A 157 -6.41 -10.49 -2.77
C VAL A 157 -7.86 -10.86 -3.01
N SER A 158 -8.73 -10.60 -2.03
CA SER A 158 -10.17 -10.59 -2.25
C SER A 158 -10.62 -9.17 -2.55
N VAL A 159 -11.48 -9.02 -3.56
CA VAL A 159 -12.10 -7.72 -3.86
C VAL A 159 -13.57 -7.81 -3.51
N LYS A 160 -13.95 -7.21 -2.37
CA LYS A 160 -15.33 -7.09 -1.93
C LYS A 160 -15.80 -5.64 -2.00
N THR A 161 -16.60 -5.33 -3.00
CA THR A 161 -17.31 -4.06 -3.14
C THR A 161 -18.82 -4.32 -3.21
N LYS A 162 -19.63 -3.28 -3.01
CA LYS A 162 -21.09 -3.34 -3.13
C LYS A 162 -21.54 -3.78 -4.53
N GLY A 163 -21.72 -5.08 -4.75
CA GLY A 163 -22.16 -5.68 -6.02
C GLY A 163 -21.04 -6.28 -6.88
N MET A 164 -19.79 -6.36 -6.39
CA MET A 164 -18.75 -7.20 -6.99
C MET A 164 -17.95 -7.86 -5.88
N TYR A 165 -17.98 -9.18 -5.91
CA TYR A 165 -17.17 -10.03 -5.06
C TYR A 165 -16.32 -10.91 -5.96
N LEU A 166 -15.01 -10.66 -5.97
CA LEU A 166 -14.04 -11.53 -6.59
C LEU A 166 -13.35 -12.30 -5.46
N PRO A 167 -13.87 -13.48 -5.07
CA PRO A 167 -13.22 -14.31 -4.08
C PRO A 167 -11.89 -14.83 -4.61
N HIS A 168 -11.06 -15.32 -3.70
CA HIS A 168 -9.96 -16.20 -4.10
C HIS A 168 -10.53 -17.38 -4.87
N ARG A 169 -9.98 -17.63 -6.06
CA ARG A 169 -10.41 -18.75 -6.88
C ARG A 169 -9.93 -20.05 -6.26
N THR A 170 -10.87 -20.97 -6.01
CA THR A 170 -10.57 -22.34 -5.61
C THR A 170 -10.57 -23.25 -6.83
N LEU A 171 -9.46 -23.96 -7.06
CA LEU A 171 -9.32 -24.90 -8.17
C LEU A 171 -10.01 -26.23 -7.82
N SER A 172 -10.91 -26.68 -8.69
CA SER A 172 -11.72 -27.90 -8.52
C SER A 172 -11.33 -28.95 -9.55
N PHE A 173 -10.93 -30.13 -9.08
CA PHE A 173 -10.57 -31.27 -9.93
C PHE A 173 -11.80 -32.17 -10.19
N ALA A 174 -12.95 -31.53 -10.40
CA ALA A 174 -14.21 -32.20 -10.72
C ALA A 174 -14.52 -32.09 -12.22
N ASP A 175 -15.59 -32.72 -12.69
CA ASP A 175 -16.10 -32.59 -14.06
C ASP A 175 -15.09 -32.94 -15.16
N GLY A 176 -14.22 -33.93 -14.90
CA GLY A 176 -13.20 -34.39 -15.84
C GLY A 176 -11.93 -33.53 -15.89
N ILE A 177 -11.80 -32.54 -14.99
CA ILE A 177 -10.57 -31.74 -14.86
C ILE A 177 -9.57 -32.49 -13.98
N GLU A 178 -8.50 -32.98 -14.59
CA GLU A 178 -7.44 -33.70 -13.89
C GLU A 178 -6.21 -32.81 -13.62
N ARG A 179 -6.05 -31.74 -14.39
CA ARG A 179 -4.87 -30.87 -14.35
C ARG A 179 -5.26 -29.42 -14.61
N TYR A 180 -4.58 -28.53 -13.90
CA TYR A 180 -4.55 -27.12 -14.25
C TYR A 180 -3.15 -26.72 -14.71
N LYS A 181 -3.07 -26.00 -15.81
CA LYS A 181 -1.86 -25.27 -16.20
C LYS A 181 -1.93 -23.90 -15.57
N ILE A 182 -0.90 -23.51 -14.83
CA ILE A 182 -0.79 -22.21 -14.17
C ILE A 182 0.32 -21.41 -14.88
N GLN A 183 -0.08 -20.38 -15.61
CA GLN A 183 0.85 -19.42 -16.18
C GLN A 183 1.18 -18.35 -15.12
N ILE A 184 2.47 -18.13 -14.90
CA ILE A 184 2.98 -17.09 -14.00
C ILE A 184 3.64 -16.00 -14.84
N VAL A 185 3.21 -14.75 -14.64
CA VAL A 185 3.77 -13.57 -15.31
C VAL A 185 4.42 -12.66 -14.28
N ASN A 186 5.73 -12.47 -14.42
CA ASN A 186 6.49 -11.54 -13.60
C ASN A 186 6.42 -10.12 -14.19
N GLN A 187 5.89 -9.16 -13.44
CA GLN A 187 5.77 -7.75 -13.86
C GLN A 187 7.02 -6.89 -13.59
N LYS A 188 8.04 -7.51 -12.99
CA LYS A 188 9.24 -6.84 -12.48
C LYS A 188 10.39 -7.03 -13.46
N ALA A 189 11.33 -6.10 -13.42
CA ALA A 189 12.52 -6.14 -14.27
C ALA A 189 13.63 -7.08 -13.75
N PHE A 190 13.36 -7.81 -12.66
CA PHE A 190 14.29 -8.74 -12.02
C PHE A 190 13.61 -10.05 -11.68
N SER A 191 14.40 -11.12 -11.62
CA SER A 191 13.96 -12.44 -11.17
C SER A 191 13.69 -12.43 -9.67
N THR A 192 12.60 -13.07 -9.24
CA THR A 192 12.19 -13.15 -7.84
C THR A 192 11.65 -14.55 -7.51
N MET A 193 11.67 -14.87 -6.23
CA MET A 193 11.02 -16.02 -5.61
C MET A 193 9.91 -15.50 -4.70
N GLU A 194 8.66 -15.77 -5.09
CA GLU A 194 7.47 -15.28 -4.38
C GLU A 194 6.64 -16.41 -3.78
N LEU A 195 6.07 -16.18 -2.60
CA LEU A 195 5.09 -17.08 -2.00
C LEU A 195 3.75 -16.99 -2.73
N ILE A 196 3.40 -18.03 -3.47
CA ILE A 196 2.11 -18.18 -4.13
C ILE A 196 1.21 -19.10 -3.28
N LYS A 197 0.01 -18.64 -2.94
CA LYS A 197 -0.99 -19.44 -2.21
C LYS A 197 -2.20 -19.69 -3.12
N LEU A 198 -2.49 -20.94 -3.43
CA LEU A 198 -3.65 -21.32 -4.26
C LEU A 198 -4.67 -22.07 -3.40
N ASN A 199 -5.94 -21.71 -3.56
CA ASN A 199 -7.03 -22.47 -2.94
C ASN A 199 -7.33 -23.69 -3.84
N ILE A 200 -7.43 -24.87 -3.23
CA ILE A 200 -7.66 -26.15 -3.92
C ILE A 200 -8.70 -26.98 -3.17
N PHE A 201 -9.53 -27.74 -3.88
CA PHE A 201 -10.52 -28.64 -3.27
C PHE A 201 -9.95 -29.98 -2.79
N SER A 202 -8.79 -30.38 -3.31
CA SER A 202 -8.10 -31.61 -2.92
C SER A 202 -6.80 -31.28 -2.17
N PRO A 203 -6.51 -31.91 -1.02
CA PRO A 203 -5.21 -31.80 -0.37
C PRO A 203 -4.13 -32.62 -1.09
N PHE A 204 -4.53 -33.53 -1.98
CA PHE A 204 -3.62 -34.37 -2.77
C PHE A 204 -3.43 -33.71 -4.13
N VAL A 205 -2.43 -32.83 -4.21
CA VAL A 205 -2.01 -32.18 -5.47
C VAL A 205 -0.52 -32.28 -5.62
N THR A 206 -0.10 -32.50 -6.86
CA THR A 206 1.30 -32.46 -7.26
C THR A 206 1.53 -31.20 -8.08
N VAL A 207 2.61 -30.46 -7.80
CA VAL A 207 2.95 -29.25 -8.56
C VAL A 207 4.25 -29.53 -9.30
N THR A 208 4.25 -29.34 -10.61
CA THR A 208 5.40 -29.54 -11.47
C THR A 208 5.77 -28.25 -12.21
N HIS A 209 7.06 -28.10 -12.53
CA HIS A 209 7.57 -27.05 -13.41
C HIS A 209 8.59 -27.69 -14.36
N ASP A 210 8.35 -27.57 -15.66
CA ASP A 210 9.18 -28.20 -16.71
C ASP A 210 9.45 -29.70 -16.50
N GLY A 211 8.44 -30.41 -15.96
CA GLY A 211 8.50 -31.85 -15.67
C GLY A 211 9.07 -32.21 -14.30
N GLU A 212 9.71 -31.25 -13.60
CA GLU A 212 10.29 -31.45 -12.27
C GLU A 212 9.27 -31.20 -11.16
N LEU A 213 9.34 -31.99 -10.09
CA LEU A 213 8.46 -31.87 -8.92
C LEU A 213 8.91 -30.70 -8.04
N LEU A 214 7.97 -29.79 -7.71
CA LEU A 214 8.23 -28.71 -6.77
C LEU A 214 7.90 -29.11 -5.33
N THR A 215 8.64 -28.54 -4.38
CA THR A 215 8.25 -28.60 -2.97
C THR A 215 6.96 -27.80 -2.78
N THR A 216 5.95 -28.44 -2.17
CA THR A 216 4.65 -27.84 -1.88
C THR A 216 4.34 -27.91 -0.39
N GLN A 217 3.50 -26.99 0.07
CA GLN A 217 2.99 -26.97 1.43
C GLN A 217 1.47 -26.78 1.35
N VAL A 218 0.72 -27.81 1.76
CA VAL A 218 -0.74 -27.76 1.81
C VAL A 218 -1.16 -27.31 3.21
N VAL A 219 -2.00 -26.29 3.27
CA VAL A 219 -2.49 -25.71 4.53
C VAL A 219 -4.02 -25.69 4.48
N PRO A 220 -4.72 -26.11 5.55
CA PRO A 220 -6.17 -26.02 5.60
C PRO A 220 -6.66 -24.59 5.36
N LEU A 221 -7.72 -24.44 4.55
CA LEU A 221 -8.42 -23.16 4.44
C LEU A 221 -9.17 -22.91 5.75
N LEU A 222 -8.74 -21.89 6.47
CA LEU A 222 -9.41 -21.42 7.67
C LEU A 222 -10.68 -20.68 7.21
N ASN A 223 -11.84 -21.30 7.39
CA ASN A 223 -13.10 -20.54 7.44
C ASN A 223 -13.00 -19.61 8.65
N GLU A 224 -13.50 -18.37 8.56
CA GLU A 224 -13.39 -17.30 9.58
C GLU A 224 -14.08 -17.61 10.93
N VAL A 225 -14.07 -18.84 11.42
CA VAL A 225 -14.75 -19.26 12.64
C VAL A 225 -13.91 -20.30 13.40
N ASN A 226 -13.45 -19.86 14.58
CA ASN A 226 -13.10 -20.63 15.79
C ASN A 226 -11.84 -21.53 15.80
N LEU A 227 -11.32 -21.65 17.03
CA LEU A 227 -10.34 -22.61 17.60
C LEU A 227 -8.87 -22.19 17.50
N PHE A 228 -7.95 -22.57 18.43
CA PHE A 228 -7.81 -22.56 19.90
C PHE A 228 -6.29 -22.87 20.18
N GLU A 229 -5.82 -22.69 21.42
CA GLU A 229 -4.43 -22.46 21.90
C GLU A 229 -3.30 -23.42 21.48
N PHE A 230 -2.09 -22.85 21.38
CA PHE A 230 -0.97 -23.24 22.27
C PHE A 230 -0.19 -22.02 22.77
N LEU A 231 -0.13 -21.90 24.10
CA LEU A 231 0.87 -21.13 24.85
C LEU A 231 2.22 -21.86 24.77
N TYR A 232 3.25 -21.21 24.22
CA TYR A 232 4.61 -21.47 24.68
C TYR A 232 4.90 -20.56 25.87
N ASN A 233 5.14 -21.22 26.99
CA ASN A 233 5.50 -20.66 28.27
C ASN A 233 7.00 -20.91 28.46
N ASP A 234 7.83 -20.12 27.78
CA ASP A 234 9.18 -19.82 28.24
C ASP A 234 9.48 -18.35 27.91
N GLY A 235 10.05 -17.66 28.89
CA GLY A 235 10.34 -16.24 28.75
C GLY A 235 11.25 -15.99 27.56
N SER A 236 10.89 -14.95 26.79
CA SER A 236 11.64 -14.30 25.71
C SER A 236 11.58 -14.94 24.31
N MET A 237 10.91 -14.24 23.40
CA MET A 237 11.51 -14.03 22.08
C MET A 237 12.28 -12.72 22.20
N GLU A 238 13.56 -12.77 22.59
CA GLU A 238 14.47 -11.65 22.33
C GLU A 238 14.70 -11.58 20.81
N THR A 239 13.72 -10.99 20.12
CA THR A 239 13.98 -10.17 18.95
C THR A 239 13.59 -8.75 19.36
N ASN A 240 14.43 -7.76 19.04
CA ASN A 240 14.36 -6.42 19.63
C ASN A 240 13.15 -5.56 19.16
N PHE A 241 12.01 -6.16 18.80
CA PHE A 241 10.80 -5.46 18.39
C PHE A 241 9.52 -6.15 18.90
N GLY A 242 8.47 -5.36 19.09
CA GLY A 242 7.14 -5.81 19.51
C GLY A 242 6.06 -5.14 18.67
N PHE A 243 4.94 -5.83 18.47
CA PHE A 243 3.86 -5.39 17.58
C PHE A 243 2.54 -5.40 18.33
N TYR A 244 1.79 -4.31 18.27
CA TYR A 244 0.49 -4.19 18.97
C TYR A 244 -0.44 -3.18 18.30
N PHE A 245 -1.72 -3.29 18.64
CA PHE A 245 -2.77 -2.44 18.08
C PHE A 245 -3.47 -1.65 19.17
N ASN A 246 -3.86 -0.42 18.83
CA ASN A 246 -4.63 0.44 19.71
C ASN A 246 -5.63 1.29 18.91
N GLN A 247 -6.58 1.86 19.63
CA GLN A 247 -7.60 2.76 19.11
C GLN A 247 -7.63 4.05 19.90
N VAL A 248 -8.23 5.07 19.30
CA VAL A 248 -8.55 6.34 19.95
C VAL A 248 -9.92 6.81 19.48
N ALA A 249 -10.66 7.49 20.36
CA ALA A 249 -11.81 8.25 19.91
C ALA A 249 -11.32 9.43 19.04
N ASP A 250 -11.99 9.63 17.91
CA ASP A 250 -11.65 10.61 16.88
C ASP A 250 -12.89 11.46 16.58
N PHE A 251 -12.81 12.73 16.98
CA PHE A 251 -13.85 13.74 16.76
C PHE A 251 -13.64 14.53 15.46
N GLY A 252 -12.66 14.15 14.65
CA GLY A 252 -12.46 14.68 13.31
C GLY A 252 -13.53 14.21 12.33
N GLY A 253 -13.34 14.57 11.06
CA GLY A 253 -14.18 14.18 9.93
C GLY A 253 -13.38 13.51 8.82
N ALA A 254 -13.85 13.60 7.59
CA ALA A 254 -13.17 12.97 6.45
C ALA A 254 -11.77 13.54 6.23
N TYR A 255 -11.59 14.85 6.38
CA TYR A 255 -10.32 15.55 6.15
C TYR A 255 -9.43 15.54 7.38
N THR A 256 -10.03 15.78 8.54
CA THR A 256 -9.31 16.10 9.77
C THR A 256 -9.32 14.94 10.77
N MET A 257 -8.36 14.95 11.68
CA MET A 257 -8.33 14.07 12.83
C MET A 257 -8.35 14.92 14.11
N VAL A 258 -9.08 14.47 15.13
CA VAL A 258 -9.07 15.06 16.48
C VAL A 258 -9.12 13.93 17.50
N SER A 259 -7.96 13.51 17.98
CA SER A 259 -7.79 12.37 18.88
C SER A 259 -8.04 12.71 20.34
N GLU A 260 -8.80 11.87 21.02
CA GLU A 260 -8.97 11.88 22.47
C GLU A 260 -8.01 10.91 23.14
N LEU A 261 -6.77 11.37 23.39
CA LEU A 261 -5.74 10.58 24.06
C LEU A 261 -6.04 10.39 25.56
N PRO A 262 -5.58 9.28 26.19
CA PRO A 262 -4.59 8.31 25.71
C PRO A 262 -5.16 7.21 24.78
N PHE A 263 -4.26 6.53 24.07
CA PHE A 263 -4.61 5.33 23.30
C PHE A 263 -5.17 4.22 24.19
N GLN A 264 -6.16 3.50 23.67
CA GLN A 264 -6.71 2.28 24.28
C GLN A 264 -6.20 1.08 23.49
N ASN A 265 -5.58 0.10 24.15
CA ASN A 265 -5.15 -1.12 23.46
C ASN A 265 -6.37 -1.88 22.93
N ILE A 266 -6.26 -2.40 21.71
CA ILE A 266 -7.27 -3.30 21.16
C ILE A 266 -6.90 -4.70 21.64
N ASN A 267 -7.46 -5.08 22.78
CA ASN A 267 -7.39 -6.43 23.30
C ASN A 267 -8.78 -6.83 23.80
N ASN A 268 -9.39 -7.84 23.20
CA ASN A 268 -10.53 -8.46 23.88
C ASN A 268 -10.00 -9.26 25.07
N GLY A 269 -10.62 -9.14 26.24
CA GLY A 269 -10.39 -10.06 27.36
C GLY A 269 -10.72 -11.53 27.04
N ASN A 270 -11.38 -11.76 25.90
CA ASN A 270 -11.68 -13.06 25.29
C ASN A 270 -10.91 -13.20 23.95
N GLN A 271 -9.58 -13.26 23.98
CA GLN A 271 -8.79 -13.53 22.77
C GLN A 271 -9.09 -14.94 22.24
N LEU A 272 -9.53 -15.05 20.99
CA LEU A 272 -9.49 -16.34 20.30
C LEU A 272 -8.01 -16.73 20.12
N PRO A 273 -7.61 -17.98 20.29
CA PRO A 273 -6.17 -18.26 20.22
C PRO A 273 -5.58 -18.18 18.83
N ALA A 274 -4.27 -17.99 18.80
CA ALA A 274 -3.52 -17.88 17.56
C ALA A 274 -3.53 -19.20 16.77
N ILE A 275 -3.66 -19.09 15.45
CA ILE A 275 -3.48 -20.20 14.52
C ILE A 275 -2.05 -20.15 14.01
N VAL A 276 -1.29 -21.20 14.30
CA VAL A 276 0.11 -21.33 13.89
C VAL A 276 0.20 -22.32 12.73
N VAL A 277 0.73 -21.84 11.61
CA VAL A 277 1.12 -22.67 10.47
C VAL A 277 2.63 -22.78 10.49
N GLN A 278 3.15 -24.00 10.53
CA GLN A 278 4.57 -24.27 10.39
C GLN A 278 4.77 -25.27 9.26
N GLY A 279 5.65 -24.94 8.33
CA GLY A 279 5.95 -25.82 7.21
C GLY A 279 7.22 -25.43 6.48
N PRO A 280 7.63 -26.23 5.49
CA PRO A 280 8.92 -26.08 4.83
C PRO A 280 9.04 -24.84 3.94
N ILE A 281 7.92 -24.27 3.49
CA ILE A 281 7.90 -23.09 2.59
C ILE A 281 7.69 -21.80 3.38
N TYR A 282 6.80 -21.82 4.37
CA TYR A 282 6.56 -20.65 5.22
C TYR A 282 6.00 -21.07 6.58
N SER A 283 6.23 -20.17 7.55
CA SER A 283 5.56 -20.20 8.85
C SER A 283 4.72 -18.94 9.01
N SER A 284 3.56 -19.06 9.67
CA SER A 284 2.67 -17.93 9.90
C SER A 284 1.96 -18.06 11.22
N ILE A 285 1.73 -16.92 11.86
CA ILE A 285 0.81 -16.78 12.99
C ILE A 285 -0.36 -15.94 12.52
N TRP A 286 -1.59 -16.38 12.77
CA TRP A 286 -2.81 -15.60 12.56
C TRP A 286 -3.51 -15.42 13.90
N GLN A 287 -4.02 -14.22 14.17
CA GLN A 287 -4.61 -13.87 15.45
C GLN A 287 -5.74 -12.85 15.27
N GLN A 288 -6.92 -13.16 15.82
CA GLN A 288 -8.02 -12.21 15.95
C GLN A 288 -7.97 -11.50 17.30
N LEU A 289 -7.90 -10.17 17.29
CA LEU A 289 -7.81 -9.35 18.50
C LEU A 289 -9.17 -8.83 18.97
N SER A 290 -10.09 -8.61 18.03
CA SER A 290 -11.48 -8.21 18.27
C SER A 290 -12.36 -8.64 17.08
N PRO A 291 -13.69 -8.50 17.15
CA PRO A 291 -14.56 -8.70 15.98
C PRO A 291 -14.18 -7.82 14.79
N GLN A 292 -13.56 -6.67 15.04
CA GLN A 292 -13.18 -5.68 14.03
C GLN A 292 -11.73 -5.76 13.57
N LEU A 293 -10.91 -6.61 14.19
CA LEU A 293 -9.47 -6.64 13.92
C LEU A 293 -8.87 -8.03 14.06
N ALA A 294 -8.28 -8.51 12.98
CA ALA A 294 -7.39 -9.66 12.96
C ALA A 294 -6.11 -9.32 12.19
N TYR A 295 -5.05 -10.08 12.42
CA TYR A 295 -3.81 -9.94 11.67
C TYR A 295 -3.14 -11.29 11.47
N SER A 296 -2.24 -11.36 10.48
CA SER A 296 -1.27 -12.44 10.38
C SER A 296 0.13 -11.89 10.21
N ILE A 297 1.11 -12.65 10.70
CA ILE A 297 2.53 -12.43 10.44
C ILE A 297 3.04 -13.69 9.76
N THR A 298 3.54 -13.57 8.54
CA THR A 298 4.13 -14.66 7.76
C THR A 298 5.63 -14.41 7.56
N VAL A 299 6.42 -15.47 7.76
CA VAL A 299 7.85 -15.54 7.41
C VAL A 299 8.01 -16.62 6.35
N ILE A 300 8.64 -16.26 5.24
CA ILE A 300 8.97 -17.22 4.18
C ILE A 300 10.26 -17.95 4.57
N ASN A 301 10.27 -19.27 4.47
CA ASN A 301 11.47 -20.08 4.62
C ASN A 301 12.19 -20.17 3.27
N SER A 302 12.88 -19.09 2.90
CA SER A 302 13.78 -19.05 1.73
C SER A 302 15.04 -18.27 2.09
N THR A 303 16.10 -18.50 1.32
CA THR A 303 17.35 -17.73 1.38
C THR A 303 17.32 -16.47 0.51
N ASP A 304 16.27 -16.27 -0.31
CA ASP A 304 16.12 -15.12 -1.19
C ASP A 304 15.82 -13.82 -0.42
N ASP A 305 16.07 -12.68 -1.08
CA ASP A 305 15.83 -11.35 -0.50
C ASP A 305 14.36 -11.10 -0.12
N SER A 306 13.40 -11.74 -0.80
CA SER A 306 11.96 -11.69 -0.51
C SER A 306 11.59 -12.29 0.85
N ALA A 307 12.40 -13.24 1.35
CA ALA A 307 12.24 -13.91 2.63
C ALA A 307 12.89 -13.15 3.80
N ARG A 308 13.63 -12.07 3.51
CA ARG A 308 14.26 -11.21 4.52
C ARG A 308 13.33 -10.12 5.06
N SER A 309 12.02 -10.29 4.87
CA SER A 309 10.97 -9.43 5.41
C SER A 309 9.89 -10.22 6.16
N PHE A 310 9.29 -9.59 7.16
CA PHE A 310 8.05 -10.08 7.75
C PHE A 310 6.87 -9.60 6.91
N GLN A 311 6.02 -10.50 6.44
CA GLN A 311 4.76 -10.12 5.81
C GLN A 311 3.69 -9.95 6.88
N ILE A 312 2.97 -8.83 6.83
CA ILE A 312 1.86 -8.58 7.74
C ILE A 312 0.61 -8.31 6.93
N ASP A 313 -0.40 -9.14 7.12
CA ASP A 313 -1.75 -8.87 6.68
C ASP A 313 -2.56 -8.37 7.88
N VAL A 314 -3.28 -7.27 7.72
CA VAL A 314 -4.20 -6.73 8.72
C VAL A 314 -5.60 -6.72 8.13
N PHE A 315 -6.53 -7.39 8.80
CA PHE A 315 -7.94 -7.48 8.44
C PHE A 315 -8.73 -6.59 9.39
N THR A 316 -9.38 -5.56 8.87
CA THR A 316 -10.12 -4.57 9.67
C THR A 316 -11.57 -4.51 9.22
N ASP A 317 -12.50 -4.32 10.16
CA ASP A 317 -13.87 -3.91 9.87
C ASP A 317 -14.36 -2.90 10.92
N VAL A 318 -14.10 -1.63 10.66
CA VAL A 318 -14.51 -0.53 11.55
C VAL A 318 -15.92 0.00 11.26
N SER A 319 -16.70 -0.66 10.39
CA SER A 319 -18.05 -0.20 10.03
C SER A 319 -18.99 -0.04 11.23
N SER A 320 -18.73 -0.80 12.30
CA SER A 320 -19.44 -0.75 13.58
C SER A 320 -18.76 0.10 14.67
N MET A 321 -17.69 0.85 14.32
CA MET A 321 -16.85 1.60 15.27
C MET A 321 -16.87 3.11 14.99
N PRO A 322 -18.05 3.77 15.04
CA PRO A 322 -18.16 5.19 14.72
C PRO A 322 -17.31 6.06 15.66
N GLY A 323 -16.65 7.06 15.09
CA GLY A 323 -15.80 7.99 15.84
C GLY A 323 -14.54 7.35 16.40
N HIS A 324 -14.05 6.25 15.83
CA HIS A 324 -12.80 5.62 16.24
C HIS A 324 -11.81 5.54 15.07
N THR A 325 -10.53 5.74 15.39
CA THR A 325 -9.40 5.47 14.50
C THR A 325 -8.53 4.38 15.11
N PHE A 326 -8.23 3.35 14.32
CA PHE A 326 -7.40 2.21 14.71
C PHE A 326 -5.96 2.43 14.21
N PHE A 327 -5.00 1.97 15.01
CA PHE A 327 -3.58 2.08 14.73
C PHE A 327 -2.84 0.76 14.96
N MET A 328 -1.81 0.57 14.14
CA MET A 328 -0.82 -0.48 14.25
C MET A 328 0.50 0.13 14.73
N ASN A 329 1.12 -0.48 15.73
CA ASN A 329 2.33 0.03 16.36
C ASN A 329 3.44 -1.02 16.30
N LEU A 330 4.58 -0.63 15.70
CA LEU A 330 5.81 -1.40 15.74
C LEU A 330 6.78 -0.74 16.71
N ASN A 331 6.95 -1.35 17.88
CA ASN A 331 7.95 -0.97 18.87
C ASN A 331 9.28 -1.63 18.54
N THR A 332 10.38 -0.89 18.53
CA THR A 332 11.72 -1.44 18.25
C THR A 332 12.76 -0.89 19.22
N SER A 333 13.90 -1.56 19.33
CA SER A 333 15.08 -1.04 20.05
C SER A 333 15.81 0.10 19.34
N VAL A 334 15.40 0.49 18.13
CA VAL A 334 16.07 1.52 17.32
C VAL A 334 16.01 2.86 18.04
N ARG A 335 17.16 3.46 18.32
CA ARG A 335 17.26 4.75 19.03
C ARG A 335 17.09 5.95 18.08
N SER A 336 15.94 6.03 17.40
CA SER A 336 15.64 7.10 16.43
C SER A 336 15.35 8.48 17.06
N GLY A 337 15.16 8.53 18.38
CA GLY A 337 14.85 9.76 19.10
C GLY A 337 13.49 10.34 18.67
N ALA A 338 13.51 11.50 18.01
CA ALA A 338 12.33 12.17 17.46
C ALA A 338 12.25 12.08 15.93
N TYR A 339 13.23 11.45 15.29
CA TYR A 339 13.36 11.43 13.84
C TYR A 339 12.80 10.14 13.24
N PHE A 340 12.18 10.27 12.07
CA PHE A 340 11.69 9.18 11.24
C PHE A 340 11.60 9.69 9.81
N TYR A 341 11.28 8.82 8.86
CA TYR A 341 11.22 9.18 7.45
C TYR A 341 9.91 8.70 6.86
N THR A 342 9.35 9.47 5.94
CA THR A 342 8.19 9.06 5.13
C THR A 342 8.46 9.37 3.67
N ASP A 343 7.85 8.57 2.81
CA ASP A 343 7.99 8.77 1.37
C ASP A 343 7.18 9.96 0.86
N VAL A 344 7.67 10.56 -0.22
CA VAL A 344 6.95 11.55 -1.01
C VAL A 344 6.46 10.88 -2.29
N ASN A 345 5.19 10.48 -2.30
CA ASN A 345 4.52 9.82 -3.43
C ASN A 345 5.22 8.55 -3.94
N GLY A 346 5.96 7.84 -3.07
CA GLY A 346 6.73 6.65 -3.40
C GLY A 346 8.00 6.91 -4.21
N LEU A 347 8.51 8.16 -4.25
CA LEU A 347 9.69 8.53 -5.07
C LEU A 347 10.99 8.61 -4.27
N TYR A 348 10.95 9.25 -3.11
CA TYR A 348 12.09 9.41 -2.20
C TYR A 348 11.59 9.60 -0.77
N LEU A 349 12.48 9.43 0.21
CA LEU A 349 12.19 9.65 1.61
C LEU A 349 12.64 11.06 2.04
N ILE A 350 11.84 11.69 2.89
CA ILE A 350 12.19 12.95 3.57
C ILE A 350 12.19 12.74 5.09
N GLU A 351 13.14 13.37 5.77
CA GLU A 351 13.21 13.34 7.24
C GLU A 351 12.04 14.10 7.88
N ARG A 352 11.42 13.46 8.87
CA ARG A 352 10.38 13.99 9.72
C ARG A 352 10.90 14.08 11.15
N LYS A 353 10.48 15.12 11.86
CA LYS A 353 10.80 15.31 13.28
C LYS A 353 9.53 15.47 14.08
N ARG A 354 9.33 14.58 15.06
CA ARG A 354 8.23 14.70 16.01
C ARG A 354 8.47 15.89 16.95
N ASP A 355 7.54 16.84 16.94
CA ASP A 355 7.47 17.92 17.91
C ASP A 355 6.47 17.59 19.01
N ARG A 356 6.98 17.45 20.25
CA ARG A 356 6.18 17.15 21.44
C ARG A 356 5.35 18.34 21.93
N LYS A 357 5.62 19.56 21.45
CA LYS A 357 4.84 20.75 21.78
C LYS A 357 3.57 20.86 20.95
N MET A 358 3.57 20.20 19.80
CA MET A 358 2.43 20.16 18.89
C MET A 358 1.46 19.03 19.25
N LYS A 359 0.20 19.17 18.82
CA LYS A 359 -0.80 18.11 18.97
C LYS A 359 -0.36 16.82 18.27
N PHE A 360 -0.97 15.69 18.63
CA PHE A 360 -0.63 14.40 18.05
C PHE A 360 -0.78 14.38 16.52
N GLU A 361 -1.87 14.96 16.02
CA GLU A 361 -2.25 14.98 14.61
C GLU A 361 -1.29 15.82 13.76
N ALA A 362 -0.69 16.86 14.36
CA ALA A 362 0.35 17.67 13.73
C ALA A 362 1.65 16.90 13.45
N ASN A 363 1.80 15.71 14.03
CA ASN A 363 2.95 14.84 13.88
C ASN A 363 2.65 13.61 13.00
N ILE A 364 1.47 13.55 12.40
CA ILE A 364 1.10 12.50 11.44
C ILE A 364 1.42 13.02 10.04
N TYR A 365 2.13 12.21 9.28
CA TYR A 365 2.53 12.50 7.90
C TYR A 365 1.98 11.41 6.97
N PRO A 366 1.74 11.73 5.69
CA PRO A 366 1.37 10.71 4.73
C PRO A 366 2.54 9.73 4.53
N MET A 367 2.18 8.46 4.44
CA MET A 367 2.99 7.35 3.98
C MET A 367 2.26 6.75 2.79
N VAL A 368 2.75 7.00 1.57
CA VAL A 368 2.11 6.47 0.37
C VAL A 368 2.53 5.02 0.11
N THR A 369 3.79 4.69 0.45
CA THR A 369 4.34 3.33 0.33
C THR A 369 5.31 2.96 1.45
N GLU A 370 6.02 3.90 2.05
CA GLU A 370 7.19 3.60 2.89
C GLU A 370 7.37 4.57 4.07
N THR A 371 7.74 4.00 5.22
CA THR A 371 8.24 4.74 6.37
C THR A 371 9.43 4.03 6.99
N MET A 372 10.33 4.79 7.62
CA MET A 372 11.58 4.25 8.15
C MET A 372 11.99 4.95 9.45
N ILE A 373 12.62 4.19 10.35
CA ILE A 373 13.42 4.70 11.46
C ILE A 373 14.80 4.04 11.43
N GLU A 374 15.82 4.76 11.89
CA GLU A 374 17.17 4.21 11.98
C GLU A 374 17.97 4.82 13.14
N ASP A 375 19.01 4.10 13.55
CA ASP A 375 20.09 4.60 14.39
C ASP A 375 21.46 4.29 13.74
N ASP A 376 22.54 4.25 14.52
CA ASP A 376 23.88 3.94 14.01
C ASP A 376 24.08 2.47 13.62
N LYS A 377 23.22 1.56 14.10
CA LYS A 377 23.36 0.11 13.98
C LYS A 377 22.28 -0.52 13.13
N LEU A 378 21.04 -0.09 13.30
CA LEU A 378 19.87 -0.76 12.74
C LEU A 378 19.00 0.25 12.01
N ARG A 379 18.51 -0.17 10.84
CA ARG A 379 17.43 0.47 10.09
C ARG A 379 16.23 -0.45 10.10
N CYS A 380 15.06 0.11 10.38
CA CYS A 380 13.77 -0.57 10.31
C CYS A 380 12.88 0.18 9.32
N THR A 381 12.39 -0.54 8.31
CA THR A 381 11.53 -0.02 7.26
C THR A 381 10.20 -0.77 7.28
N ILE A 382 9.10 -0.03 7.18
CA ILE A 382 7.76 -0.58 6.94
C ILE A 382 7.31 -0.15 5.54
N LEU A 383 6.91 -1.11 4.72
CA LEU A 383 6.27 -0.89 3.43
C LEU A 383 4.78 -1.18 3.53
N ALA A 384 3.95 -0.47 2.78
CA ALA A 384 2.51 -0.66 2.74
C ALA A 384 1.98 -0.77 1.30
N ALA A 385 0.98 -1.62 1.10
CA ALA A 385 0.33 -1.82 -0.20
C ALA A 385 -0.86 -0.86 -0.45
N GLN A 386 -0.99 0.15 0.42
CA GLN A 386 -1.99 1.20 0.43
C GLN A 386 -1.39 2.43 1.14
N SER A 387 -1.83 3.63 0.75
CA SER A 387 -1.43 4.86 1.46
C SER A 387 -2.09 4.93 2.84
N THR A 388 -1.37 5.43 3.84
CA THR A 388 -1.86 5.66 5.21
C THR A 388 -1.20 6.89 5.85
N GLY A 389 -1.60 7.25 7.07
CA GLY A 389 -0.92 8.21 7.94
C GLY A 389 0.02 7.51 8.93
N VAL A 390 1.19 8.08 9.16
CA VAL A 390 2.20 7.55 10.09
C VAL A 390 2.80 8.63 10.98
N THR A 391 3.19 8.24 12.19
CA THR A 391 4.06 9.01 13.07
C THR A 391 5.07 8.09 13.76
N SER A 392 6.06 8.66 14.44
CA SER A 392 7.02 7.89 15.23
C SER A 392 7.32 8.54 16.57
N LYS A 393 7.68 7.73 17.57
CA LYS A 393 8.24 8.20 18.85
C LYS A 393 9.24 7.16 19.38
N ARG A 394 10.50 7.56 19.53
CA ARG A 394 11.55 6.80 20.25
C ARG A 394 11.59 5.32 19.87
N GLY A 395 11.78 5.02 18.58
CA GLY A 395 11.84 3.63 18.11
C GLY A 395 10.48 2.98 17.84
N VAL A 396 9.37 3.65 18.14
CA VAL A 396 8.02 3.18 17.81
C VAL A 396 7.53 3.84 16.53
N LEU A 397 7.15 3.05 15.52
CA LEU A 397 6.39 3.51 14.36
C LEU A 397 4.90 3.23 14.61
N THR A 398 4.05 4.24 14.42
CA THR A 398 2.59 4.17 14.63
C THR A 398 1.88 4.53 13.33
N LEU A 399 1.18 3.58 12.73
CA LEU A 399 0.48 3.71 11.47
C LEU A 399 -1.03 3.69 11.72
N MET A 400 -1.77 4.59 11.09
CA MET A 400 -3.22 4.46 10.99
C MET A 400 -3.53 3.21 10.15
N ILE A 401 -4.55 2.43 10.53
CA ILE A 401 -4.95 1.26 9.73
C ILE A 401 -6.38 1.39 9.24
N ASP A 402 -7.30 1.88 10.06
CA ASP A 402 -8.67 2.13 9.62
C ASP A 402 -9.37 3.18 10.48
N ARG A 403 -10.46 3.78 9.98
CA ARG A 403 -11.26 4.76 10.74
C ARG A 403 -12.68 4.91 10.19
N GLU A 404 -13.67 4.99 11.07
CA GLU A 404 -15.08 5.25 10.72
C GLU A 404 -15.54 6.59 11.30
N MET A 405 -15.85 7.57 10.43
CA MET A 405 -16.14 8.95 10.84
C MET A 405 -17.53 9.40 10.44
N HIS A 406 -18.26 9.96 11.40
CA HIS A 406 -19.64 10.43 11.23
C HIS A 406 -19.77 11.95 11.37
N ASN A 407 -18.72 12.63 11.85
CA ASN A 407 -18.77 14.06 12.14
C ASN A 407 -18.53 14.91 10.89
N ASP A 408 -19.15 16.09 10.89
CA ASP A 408 -18.77 17.22 10.02
C ASP A 408 -17.55 17.94 10.61
N ASP A 409 -16.47 18.04 9.83
CA ASP A 409 -15.25 18.76 10.19
C ASP A 409 -15.19 20.20 9.68
N GLY A 410 -16.30 20.71 9.15
CA GLY A 410 -16.47 22.07 8.64
C GLY A 410 -15.77 22.29 7.30
N LYS A 411 -15.42 21.22 6.57
CA LYS A 411 -14.70 21.29 5.28
C LYS A 411 -15.60 21.08 4.06
N GLY A 412 -16.92 21.06 4.26
CA GLY A 412 -17.92 21.00 3.19
C GLY A 412 -18.63 19.65 3.01
N LEU A 413 -18.31 18.65 3.85
CA LEU A 413 -19.09 17.42 3.97
C LEU A 413 -19.87 17.46 5.27
N GLY A 414 -21.19 17.26 5.20
CA GLY A 414 -22.03 17.22 6.38
C GLY A 414 -21.85 15.95 7.21
N TYR A 415 -22.48 15.91 8.38
CA TYR A 415 -22.53 14.73 9.24
C TYR A 415 -23.01 13.50 8.44
N TYR A 416 -22.36 12.37 8.68
CA TYR A 416 -22.61 11.08 8.03
C TYR A 416 -22.40 11.05 6.51
N GLU A 417 -22.17 12.17 5.82
CA GLU A 417 -22.04 12.19 4.36
C GLU A 417 -20.78 11.44 3.88
N ALA A 418 -19.75 11.37 4.74
CA ALA A 418 -18.52 10.64 4.51
C ALA A 418 -18.44 9.30 5.27
N SER A 419 -19.44 8.96 6.10
CA SER A 419 -19.50 7.71 6.86
C SER A 419 -19.77 6.53 5.92
N GLU A 420 -18.73 5.78 5.59
CA GLU A 420 -18.83 4.48 4.95
C GLU A 420 -17.44 3.84 4.96
N SER A 421 -17.29 2.82 5.79
CA SER A 421 -16.15 1.92 5.77
C SER A 421 -16.57 0.53 5.28
N HIS A 422 -15.59 -0.17 4.71
CA HIS A 422 -15.75 -1.55 4.28
C HIS A 422 -14.65 -2.39 4.94
N PRO A 423 -14.88 -3.69 5.13
CA PRO A 423 -13.84 -4.60 5.56
C PRO A 423 -12.60 -4.47 4.67
N SER A 424 -11.45 -4.23 5.28
CA SER A 424 -10.20 -3.94 4.58
C SER A 424 -9.16 -5.02 4.84
N HIS A 425 -8.49 -5.48 3.78
CA HIS A 425 -7.32 -6.35 3.86
C HIS A 425 -6.08 -5.52 3.49
N LEU A 426 -5.40 -5.04 4.51
CA LEU A 426 -4.23 -4.17 4.41
C LEU A 426 -2.97 -5.02 4.45
N LYS A 427 -1.97 -4.67 3.63
CA LYS A 427 -0.73 -5.45 3.53
C LYS A 427 0.48 -4.61 3.81
N TYR A 428 1.41 -5.19 4.56
CA TYR A 428 2.67 -4.55 4.93
C TYR A 428 3.85 -5.53 4.82
N ARG A 429 5.05 -4.96 4.68
CA ARG A 429 6.32 -5.67 4.87
C ARG A 429 7.14 -4.94 5.91
N ILE A 430 7.77 -5.67 6.84
CA ILE A 430 8.75 -5.10 7.78
C ILE A 430 10.13 -5.65 7.47
N ILE A 431 11.10 -4.76 7.31
CA ILE A 431 12.48 -5.08 6.94
C ILE A 431 13.42 -4.49 7.97
N PHE A 432 14.38 -5.29 8.43
CA PHE A 432 15.45 -4.87 9.33
C PHE A 432 16.81 -5.00 8.63
N GLU A 433 17.58 -3.91 8.61
CA GLU A 433 18.89 -3.87 7.96
C GLU A 433 19.99 -3.41 8.92
N SER A 434 21.10 -4.14 8.93
CA SER A 434 22.30 -3.71 9.68
C SER A 434 23.03 -2.60 8.93
N LYS A 435 23.27 -1.47 9.59
CA LYS A 435 24.07 -0.35 9.06
C LYS A 435 25.57 -0.54 9.26
N VAL A 436 26.00 -1.59 9.98
CA VAL A 436 27.42 -1.87 10.23
C VAL A 436 28.12 -2.42 8.98
N SER A 437 27.46 -3.28 8.20
CA SER A 437 28.03 -3.84 6.95
C SER A 437 28.25 -2.79 5.85
N GLN A 438 27.46 -1.72 5.82
CA GLN A 438 27.60 -0.68 4.79
C GLN A 438 28.85 0.19 4.97
N LYS A 439 29.42 0.28 6.18
CA LYS A 439 30.69 1.02 6.39
C LYS A 439 31.91 0.27 5.82
N ASN A 440 31.90 -1.06 5.80
CA ASN A 440 33.05 -1.84 5.33
C ASN A 440 33.17 -1.87 3.80
N ASN A 441 32.07 -1.81 3.07
CA ASN A 441 32.10 -1.70 1.59
C ASN A 441 32.39 -0.29 1.07
N PHE A 442 32.31 0.75 1.91
CA PHE A 442 32.65 2.14 1.55
C PHE A 442 34.10 2.54 1.89
N ASN A 443 34.90 1.63 2.46
CA ASN A 443 36.30 1.90 2.80
C ASN A 443 37.29 1.77 1.63
N SER A 444 36.83 1.47 0.40
CA SER A 444 37.67 1.54 -0.80
C SER A 444 37.56 2.87 -1.59
N GLY A 445 36.80 3.87 -1.11
CA GLY A 445 36.55 5.08 -1.92
C GLY A 445 36.31 6.42 -1.22
N ARG A 446 36.36 6.53 0.12
CA ARG A 446 36.23 7.84 0.79
C ARG A 446 37.56 8.60 0.82
N LYS A 447 37.90 9.24 -0.30
CA LYS A 447 38.60 10.53 -0.20
C LYS A 447 37.64 11.49 0.50
N MET A 448 37.93 11.81 1.76
CA MET A 448 37.31 12.94 2.45
C MET A 448 37.53 14.20 1.59
N VAL A 449 36.49 14.65 0.90
CA VAL A 449 36.45 16.00 0.35
C VAL A 449 36.38 16.93 1.55
N ARG A 450 37.55 17.43 1.97
CA ARG A 450 37.65 18.61 2.84
C ARG A 450 36.79 19.70 2.22
N LYS A 451 35.96 20.34 3.04
CA LYS A 451 35.26 21.60 2.76
C LYS A 451 36.22 22.56 2.05
N LYS A 452 36.13 22.65 0.73
CA LYS A 452 36.49 23.85 -0.01
C LYS A 452 35.17 24.51 -0.35
N GLU A 453 35.00 25.72 0.16
CA GLU A 453 33.97 26.64 -0.29
C GLU A 453 34.02 26.70 -1.82
N SER A 454 32.99 26.17 -2.48
CA SER A 454 32.84 26.33 -3.92
C SER A 454 32.36 27.76 -4.18
N LYS A 455 33.30 28.64 -4.51
CA LYS A 455 33.01 29.81 -5.35
C LYS A 455 32.63 29.29 -6.74
N ASN A 456 31.38 28.90 -6.91
CA ASN A 456 30.62 28.82 -8.16
C ASN A 456 29.19 28.39 -7.80
N GLY A 457 28.19 29.07 -8.35
CA GLY A 457 26.78 29.02 -7.93
C GLY A 457 26.04 27.72 -8.24
N SER A 458 26.56 26.58 -7.76
CA SER A 458 25.79 25.35 -7.62
C SER A 458 25.04 25.36 -6.29
N LEU A 459 23.71 25.16 -6.36
CA LEU A 459 22.81 25.03 -5.21
C LEU A 459 23.40 24.08 -4.15
N PRO A 460 23.30 24.40 -2.86
CA PRO A 460 23.71 23.48 -1.81
C PRO A 460 22.82 22.25 -1.87
N VAL A 461 23.39 21.08 -2.17
CA VAL A 461 22.70 19.79 -2.06
C VAL A 461 22.41 19.57 -0.58
N ASN A 462 21.14 19.71 -0.20
CA ASN A 462 20.70 19.46 1.17
C ASN A 462 20.57 17.95 1.41
N THR A 463 21.01 17.51 2.58
CA THR A 463 21.19 16.11 3.00
C THR A 463 19.91 15.45 3.53
N SER A 464 18.73 16.01 3.26
CA SER A 464 17.42 15.61 3.82
C SER A 464 16.68 14.55 3.01
N THR A 465 17.09 14.32 1.76
CA THR A 465 16.55 13.28 0.89
C THR A 465 17.31 11.97 1.09
N LEU A 466 16.56 10.89 1.35
CA LEU A 466 17.11 9.55 1.54
C LEU A 466 16.48 8.57 0.53
N TYR A 467 17.28 7.60 0.10
CA TYR A 467 16.82 6.47 -0.70
C TYR A 467 17.01 5.19 0.10
N HIS A 468 16.05 4.27 -0.02
CA HIS A 468 16.13 2.97 0.63
C HIS A 468 17.15 2.05 -0.05
N SER A 469 17.36 0.86 0.52
CA SER A 469 18.25 -0.14 -0.09
C SER A 469 17.59 -0.90 -1.24
N GLN A 470 18.39 -1.65 -1.99
CA GLN A 470 17.88 -2.56 -3.02
C GLN A 470 16.94 -3.63 -2.45
N LEU A 471 17.21 -4.15 -1.24
CA LEU A 471 16.35 -5.11 -0.56
C LEU A 471 14.96 -4.53 -0.32
N VAL A 472 14.89 -3.27 0.12
CA VAL A 472 13.62 -2.56 0.33
C VAL A 472 12.91 -2.35 -1.02
N GLN A 473 13.62 -1.91 -2.07
CA GLN A 473 13.04 -1.73 -3.40
C GLN A 473 12.41 -3.03 -3.94
N GLN A 474 13.11 -4.16 -3.83
CA GLN A 474 12.63 -5.45 -4.31
C GLN A 474 11.37 -5.90 -3.55
N ASN A 475 11.38 -5.80 -2.22
CA ASN A 475 10.21 -6.12 -1.40
C ASN A 475 9.02 -5.16 -1.66
N LEU A 476 9.29 -3.90 -2.01
CA LEU A 476 8.26 -2.94 -2.41
C LEU A 476 7.63 -3.32 -3.75
N GLU A 477 8.44 -3.69 -4.74
CA GLU A 477 7.94 -4.15 -6.03
C GLU A 477 7.14 -5.46 -5.92
N GLU A 478 7.55 -6.40 -5.09
CA GLU A 478 6.75 -7.60 -4.81
C GLU A 478 5.44 -7.29 -4.09
N LEU A 479 5.43 -6.30 -3.18
CA LEU A 479 4.22 -5.89 -2.45
C LEU A 479 3.20 -5.20 -3.37
N LEU A 480 3.67 -4.35 -4.29
CA LEU A 480 2.82 -3.57 -5.21
C LEU A 480 2.49 -4.33 -6.50
N TYR A 481 3.44 -5.10 -7.02
CA TYR A 481 3.37 -5.82 -8.30
C TYR A 481 3.78 -7.30 -8.13
N PRO A 482 3.04 -8.06 -7.29
CA PRO A 482 3.25 -9.50 -7.17
C PRO A 482 3.07 -10.20 -8.51
N ALA A 483 3.63 -11.40 -8.63
CA ALA A 483 3.45 -12.23 -9.81
C ALA A 483 1.95 -12.42 -10.11
N ALA A 484 1.59 -12.31 -11.40
CA ALA A 484 0.23 -12.52 -11.86
C ALA A 484 0.05 -13.97 -12.30
N LEU A 485 -1.09 -14.55 -11.95
CA LEU A 485 -1.39 -15.96 -12.19
C LEU A 485 -2.60 -16.11 -13.09
N PHE A 486 -2.51 -17.06 -14.02
CA PHE A 486 -3.61 -17.43 -14.91
C PHE A 486 -3.71 -18.94 -14.95
N SER A 487 -4.92 -19.48 -14.92
CA SER A 487 -5.11 -20.93 -14.98
C SER A 487 -5.91 -21.36 -16.20
N SER A 488 -5.53 -22.48 -16.80
CA SER A 488 -6.28 -23.17 -17.85
C SER A 488 -6.51 -24.65 -17.44
N PRO A 489 -7.76 -25.16 -17.38
CA PRO A 489 -8.04 -26.56 -17.11
C PRO A 489 -7.80 -27.44 -18.36
N ASN A 490 -7.38 -28.69 -18.17
CA ASN A 490 -7.32 -29.65 -19.27
C ASN A 490 -8.70 -30.25 -19.57
N THR A 491 -9.45 -29.69 -20.51
CA THR A 491 -10.66 -30.36 -21.01
C THR A 491 -10.30 -31.32 -22.15
N ASN A 492 -9.90 -32.55 -21.79
CA ASN A 492 -9.68 -33.75 -22.64
C ASN A 492 -8.97 -33.61 -24.00
N SER A 493 -7.74 -34.15 -24.12
CA SER A 493 -7.26 -34.79 -25.34
C SER A 493 -7.16 -36.30 -25.12
N THR A 494 -7.83 -37.04 -26.00
CA THR A 494 -7.92 -38.50 -26.11
C THR A 494 -6.62 -39.27 -25.84
N GLY A 495 -6.71 -40.28 -24.98
CA GLY A 495 -5.92 -41.52 -25.04
C GLY A 495 -4.50 -41.45 -24.49
N ASP A 496 -4.35 -41.64 -23.17
CA ASP A 496 -3.54 -42.76 -22.68
C ASP A 496 -3.83 -42.99 -21.19
N SER A 497 -4.42 -44.15 -20.91
CA SER A 497 -4.75 -44.61 -19.57
C SER A 497 -3.52 -45.18 -18.88
N THR A 498 -2.74 -44.34 -18.19
CA THR A 498 -1.87 -44.78 -17.09
C THR A 498 -1.54 -43.62 -16.14
N PHE A 499 -1.97 -43.77 -14.88
CA PHE A 499 -1.75 -42.92 -13.68
C PHE A 499 -2.50 -41.59 -13.57
N CYS A 500 -3.62 -41.63 -12.85
CA CYS A 500 -4.34 -40.46 -12.34
C CYS A 500 -3.48 -39.67 -11.34
N HIS A 501 -2.91 -38.55 -11.77
CA HIS A 501 -2.26 -37.57 -10.90
C HIS A 501 -2.87 -36.19 -11.13
N THR A 502 -3.50 -35.63 -10.08
CA THR A 502 -3.89 -34.22 -9.99
C THR A 502 -2.64 -33.35 -10.07
N ASN A 503 -2.48 -32.64 -11.18
CA ASN A 503 -1.26 -31.91 -11.49
C ASN A 503 -1.51 -30.40 -11.66
N LEU A 504 -0.59 -29.59 -11.16
CA LEU A 504 -0.46 -28.16 -11.44
C LEU A 504 0.85 -27.94 -12.19
N SER A 505 0.81 -27.62 -13.49
CA SER A 505 2.02 -27.33 -14.28
C SER A 505 2.28 -25.82 -14.30
N LEU A 506 3.39 -25.37 -13.74
CA LEU A 506 3.81 -23.97 -13.79
C LEU A 506 4.58 -23.68 -15.09
N HIS A 507 4.22 -22.58 -15.77
CA HIS A 507 5.02 -22.03 -16.86
C HIS A 507 5.35 -20.56 -16.58
N SER A 508 6.60 -20.17 -16.80
CA SER A 508 7.04 -18.78 -16.77
C SER A 508 6.91 -18.16 -18.16
N PHE A 509 6.39 -16.93 -18.23
CA PHE A 509 6.51 -16.09 -19.42
C PHE A 509 7.59 -15.05 -19.12
N HIS A 510 8.66 -15.01 -19.94
CA HIS A 510 9.76 -14.05 -19.81
C HIS A 510 9.55 -12.82 -20.68
#